data_AF-A0A962DE36-F1
#
_entry.id   AF-A0A962DE36-F1
#
_cell.length_a   1.000
_cell.length_b   1.000
_cell.length_c   1.000
_cell.angle_alpha   90.00
_cell.angle_beta   90.00
_cell.angle_gamma   90.00
#
_symmetry.space_group_name_H-M   'P 1'
#
loop_
_entity.id
_entity.type
_entity.pdbx_description
1 polymer ?
#
loop_
_entity_poly.entity_id
_entity_poly.type
_entity_poly.pdbx_seq_one_letter_code
_entity_poly.pdbx_strand_id
1 'polypeptide(L)'
;MKQLNFRLIPENNKVGYYYYIPKKVEHVLVAVHGISRNAEEIIQSFKGLAEQHNVLVIAPVFRKDFAKDYQRLGRKGKGPRSDYQLMAMLSDAKKHLSLQFDKFHMFGFSA
;
A
#
# COMPACT_ATOMS: atom_id res chain seq x y z
N MET A 1 -8.11 17.25 -11.07
CA MET A 1 -7.55 16.48 -9.94
C MET A 1 -7.74 14.99 -10.24
N LYS A 2 -6.66 14.18 -10.33
CA LYS A 2 -6.79 12.73 -10.54
C LYS A 2 -7.31 12.07 -9.26
N GLN A 3 -8.42 11.34 -9.37
CA GLN A 3 -9.07 10.59 -8.29
C GLN A 3 -8.07 9.66 -7.60
N LEU A 4 -8.01 9.68 -6.25
CA LEU A 4 -7.34 8.62 -5.51
C LEU A 4 -8.21 7.38 -5.53
N ASN A 5 -7.60 6.23 -5.78
CA ASN A 5 -8.28 4.96 -5.69
C ASN A 5 -7.96 4.32 -4.33
N PHE A 6 -8.99 4.04 -3.56
CA PHE A 6 -8.90 3.24 -2.35
C PHE A 6 -9.60 1.90 -2.57
N ARG A 7 -9.01 0.83 -2.04
CA ARG A 7 -9.59 -0.51 -2.14
C ARG A 7 -9.42 -1.29 -0.84
N LEU A 8 -10.49 -1.93 -0.40
CA LEU A 8 -10.45 -2.99 0.60
C LEU A 8 -10.25 -4.32 -0.09
N ILE A 9 -9.47 -5.22 0.50
CA ILE A 9 -9.29 -6.57 -0.07
C ILE A 9 -10.56 -7.40 0.20
N PRO A 10 -11.06 -8.17 -0.79
CA PRO A 10 -12.27 -8.98 -0.63
C PRO A 10 -12.21 -9.99 0.51
N GLU A 11 -11.03 -10.56 0.76
CA GLU A 11 -10.81 -11.58 1.78
C GLU A 11 -10.83 -11.01 3.21
N ASN A 12 -10.66 -9.70 3.38
CA ASN A 12 -10.65 -9.05 4.69
C ASN A 12 -10.97 -7.55 4.58
N ASN A 13 -12.21 -7.18 4.91
CA ASN A 13 -12.69 -5.79 4.86
C ASN A 13 -12.03 -4.82 5.86
N LYS A 14 -11.14 -5.30 6.75
CA LYS A 14 -10.32 -4.46 7.63
C LYS A 14 -8.96 -4.11 7.02
N VAL A 15 -8.64 -4.66 5.86
CA VAL A 15 -7.36 -4.52 5.18
C VAL A 15 -7.61 -3.83 3.85
N GLY A 16 -6.85 -2.78 3.56
CA GLY A 16 -6.99 -2.03 2.32
C GLY A 16 -5.75 -1.22 1.99
N TYR A 17 -5.76 -0.63 0.82
CA TYR A 17 -4.67 0.16 0.30
C TYR A 17 -5.18 1.27 -0.60
N TYR A 18 -4.45 2.38 -0.63
CA TYR A 18 -4.56 3.36 -1.70
C TYR A 18 -3.64 2.98 -2.85
N TYR A 19 -4.01 3.34 -4.06
CA TYR A 19 -3.12 3.19 -5.20
C TYR A 19 -3.28 4.31 -6.24
N TYR A 20 -2.21 4.49 -7.00
CA TYR A 20 -2.17 5.36 -8.15
C TYR A 20 -1.52 4.64 -9.32
N ILE A 21 -2.26 4.54 -10.42
CA ILE A 21 -1.80 3.92 -11.67
C ILE A 21 -1.45 5.02 -12.69
N PRO A 22 -0.19 5.12 -13.14
CA PRO A 22 0.19 5.99 -14.24
C PRO A 22 -0.29 5.45 -15.59
N LYS A 23 -0.15 6.22 -16.67
CA LYS A 23 -0.54 5.79 -18.03
C LYS A 23 0.15 4.50 -18.49
N LYS A 24 1.40 4.29 -18.08
CA LYS A 24 2.19 3.08 -18.33
C LYS A 24 2.82 2.63 -17.03
N VAL A 25 2.82 1.32 -16.76
CA VAL A 25 3.43 0.73 -15.57
C VAL A 25 4.64 -0.08 -15.97
N GLU A 26 5.81 0.29 -15.43
CA GLU A 26 7.08 -0.42 -15.60
C GLU A 26 7.65 -0.88 -14.25
N HIS A 27 7.34 -0.15 -13.18
CA HIS A 27 7.80 -0.43 -11.83
C HIS A 27 6.65 -0.36 -10.83
N VAL A 28 6.85 -1.01 -9.68
CA VAL A 28 5.93 -0.94 -8.54
C VAL A 28 6.67 -0.37 -7.34
N LEU A 29 6.07 0.60 -6.67
CA LEU A 29 6.52 1.17 -5.42
C LEU A 29 5.46 0.95 -4.35
N VAL A 30 5.87 0.31 -3.25
CA VAL A 30 5.08 0.24 -2.02
C VAL A 30 5.55 1.33 -1.08
N ALA A 31 4.70 2.33 -0.83
CA ALA A 31 5.00 3.46 0.04
C ALA A 31 4.27 3.31 1.39
N VAL A 32 5.01 2.96 2.43
CA VAL A 32 4.48 2.66 3.77
C VAL A 32 4.55 3.92 4.65
N HIS A 33 3.41 4.28 5.24
CA HIS A 33 3.31 5.39 6.18
C HIS A 33 4.00 5.10 7.52
N GLY A 34 4.29 6.16 8.29
CA GLY A 34 4.77 6.07 9.68
C GLY A 34 3.62 6.02 10.70
N ILE A 35 3.89 6.40 11.96
CA ILE A 35 2.90 6.36 13.05
C ILE A 35 1.62 7.18 12.79
N SER A 36 1.72 8.21 11.96
CA SER A 36 0.60 9.10 11.60
C SER A 36 -0.45 8.42 10.70
N ARG A 37 -0.16 7.26 10.09
CA ARG A 37 -1.11 6.49 9.26
C ARG A 37 -1.71 7.28 8.08
N ASN A 38 -0.91 8.18 7.53
CA ASN A 38 -1.24 9.12 6.45
C ASN A 38 -1.01 8.51 5.04
N ALA A 39 -1.60 7.34 4.80
CA ALA A 39 -1.42 6.60 3.54
C ALA A 39 -1.91 7.38 2.31
N GLU A 40 -2.98 8.15 2.48
CA GLU A 40 -3.58 8.97 1.43
C GLU A 40 -2.64 10.10 1.01
N GLU A 41 -2.08 10.84 1.98
CA GLU A 41 -1.14 11.93 1.74
C GLU A 41 0.15 11.43 1.08
N ILE A 42 0.60 10.23 1.43
CA ILE A 42 1.73 9.57 0.75
C ILE A 42 1.42 9.37 -0.73
N ILE A 43 0.29 8.74 -1.08
CA ILE A 43 -0.07 8.55 -2.49
C ILE A 43 -0.17 9.88 -3.22
N GLN A 44 -0.81 10.89 -2.61
CA GLN A 44 -0.91 12.22 -3.19
C GLN A 44 0.45 12.80 -3.55
N SER A 45 1.42 12.69 -2.64
CA SER A 45 2.77 13.21 -2.81
C SER A 45 3.55 12.50 -3.94
N PHE A 46 3.28 11.21 -4.19
CA PHE A 46 3.96 10.44 -5.23
C PHE A 46 3.34 10.54 -6.62
N LYS A 47 2.13 11.11 -6.81
CA LYS A 47 1.43 11.13 -8.12
C LYS A 47 2.26 11.69 -9.27
N GLY A 48 2.99 12.79 -9.04
CA GLY A 48 3.83 13.40 -10.08
C GLY A 48 4.98 12.50 -10.50
N LEU A 49 5.70 11.95 -9.52
CA LEU A 49 6.80 11.02 -9.75
C LEU A 49 6.33 9.71 -10.39
N ALA A 50 5.14 9.23 -10.01
CA ALA A 50 4.53 8.03 -10.58
C ALA A 50 4.33 8.16 -12.10
N GLU A 51 3.82 9.31 -12.57
CA GLU A 51 3.68 9.59 -13.99
C GLU A 51 5.04 9.72 -14.70
N GLN A 52 5.98 10.44 -14.09
CA GLN A 52 7.28 10.70 -14.69
C GLN A 52 8.11 9.42 -14.88
N HIS A 53 7.95 8.44 -13.99
CA HIS A 53 8.79 7.25 -13.93
C HIS A 53 8.03 5.94 -14.20
N ASN A 54 6.79 6.01 -14.70
CA ASN A 54 5.96 4.83 -14.99
C ASN A 54 5.81 3.88 -13.78
N VAL A 55 5.64 4.45 -12.58
CA VAL A 55 5.58 3.68 -11.32
C VAL A 55 4.14 3.54 -10.85
N LEU A 56 3.65 2.30 -10.71
CA LEU A 56 2.46 2.02 -9.90
C LEU A 56 2.82 2.25 -8.43
N VAL A 57 2.11 3.15 -7.76
CA VAL A 57 2.31 3.41 -6.34
C VAL A 57 1.17 2.77 -5.55
N ILE A 58 1.52 1.98 -4.54
CA ILE A 58 0.59 1.33 -3.62
C ILE A 58 0.96 1.79 -2.20
N ALA A 59 -0.01 2.31 -1.45
CA ALA A 59 0.16 2.66 -0.05
C ALA A 59 -0.75 1.78 0.82
N PRO A 60 -0.18 0.78 1.52
CA PRO A 60 -0.92 -0.03 2.48
C PRO A 60 -1.57 0.83 3.56
N VAL A 61 -2.80 0.48 3.93
CA VAL A 61 -3.48 1.07 5.09
C VAL A 61 -3.47 0.07 6.23
N PHE A 62 -2.58 0.31 7.20
CA PHE A 62 -2.64 -0.38 8.48
C PHE A 62 -3.54 0.43 9.40
N ARG A 63 -4.75 -0.05 9.69
CA ARG A 63 -5.68 0.69 10.55
C ARG A 63 -5.27 0.59 12.03
N LYS A 64 -5.49 1.66 12.80
CA LYS A 64 -5.09 1.73 14.23
C LYS A 64 -5.87 0.73 15.09
N ASP A 65 -7.12 0.46 14.76
CA ASP A 65 -8.01 -0.46 15.48
C ASP A 65 -7.71 -1.95 15.21
N PHE A 66 -7.04 -2.26 14.10
CA PHE A 66 -6.76 -3.63 13.67
C PHE A 66 -5.26 -3.99 13.71
N ALA A 67 -4.42 -3.11 13.17
CA ALA A 67 -2.98 -3.28 13.03
C ALA A 67 -2.21 -2.20 13.82
N LYS A 68 -2.50 -2.12 15.13
CA LYS A 68 -1.94 -1.09 16.04
C LYS A 68 -0.41 -1.10 16.11
N ASP A 69 0.21 -2.25 15.90
CA ASP A 69 1.66 -2.47 16.05
C ASP A 69 2.32 -2.94 14.75
N TYR A 70 1.77 -2.56 13.59
CA TYR A 70 2.22 -3.05 12.27
C TYR A 70 3.72 -2.83 11.98
N GLN A 71 4.34 -1.86 12.64
CA GLN A 71 5.76 -1.53 12.50
C GLN A 71 6.67 -2.60 13.15
N ARG A 72 6.12 -3.42 14.05
CA ARG A 72 6.86 -4.49 14.74
C ARG A 72 6.24 -5.82 14.36
N LEU A 73 7.05 -6.71 13.79
CA LEU A 73 6.56 -7.97 13.25
C LEU A 73 6.02 -8.89 14.36
N GLY A 74 4.69 -9.01 14.44
CA GLY A 74 4.02 -10.18 15.02
C GLY A 74 4.11 -10.37 16.54
N ARG A 75 4.20 -9.29 17.33
CA ARG A 75 4.17 -9.43 18.80
C ARG A 75 2.84 -10.02 19.27
N LYS A 76 2.91 -11.05 20.13
CA LYS A 76 1.73 -11.73 20.69
C LYS A 76 0.75 -10.71 21.29
N GLY A 77 -0.51 -10.75 20.86
CA GLY A 77 -1.58 -9.85 21.32
C GLY A 77 -1.53 -8.41 20.79
N LYS A 78 -0.66 -8.10 19.82
CA LYS A 78 -0.50 -6.74 19.27
C LYS A 78 -1.08 -6.53 17.88
N GLY A 79 -1.79 -7.52 17.35
CA GLY A 79 -2.47 -7.47 16.06
C GLY A 79 -1.91 -8.50 15.08
N PRO A 80 -2.40 -8.51 13.84
CA PRO A 80 -1.94 -9.43 12.81
C PRO A 80 -0.54 -9.07 12.31
N ARG A 81 0.13 -10.07 11.73
CA ARG A 81 1.39 -9.92 10.98
C ARG A 81 1.20 -8.92 9.83
N SER A 82 1.97 -7.84 9.83
CA SER A 82 1.86 -6.75 8.85
C SER A 82 2.41 -7.15 7.48
N ASP A 83 3.42 -8.01 7.45
CA ASP A 83 3.96 -8.63 6.24
C ASP A 83 2.91 -9.49 5.52
N TYR A 84 2.13 -10.31 6.24
CA TYR A 84 1.05 -11.08 5.61
C TYR A 84 -0.06 -10.20 5.05
N GLN A 85 -0.41 -9.11 5.76
CA GLN A 85 -1.38 -8.14 5.27
C GLN A 85 -0.87 -7.44 4.00
N LEU A 86 0.40 -7.02 3.98
CA LEU A 86 1.01 -6.42 2.80
C LEU A 86 0.98 -7.38 1.62
N MET A 87 1.39 -8.64 1.82
CA MET A 87 1.37 -9.65 0.75
C MET A 87 -0.06 -9.91 0.22
N ALA A 88 -1.06 -9.93 1.10
CA ALA A 88 -2.46 -10.05 0.70
C ALA A 88 -2.92 -8.84 -0.16
N MET A 89 -2.59 -7.61 0.24
CA MET A 89 -2.87 -6.41 -0.54
C MET A 89 -2.19 -6.43 -1.91
N LEU A 90 -0.93 -6.86 -1.99
CA LEU A 90 -0.21 -6.95 -3.26
C LEU A 90 -0.79 -8.03 -4.18
N SER A 91 -1.20 -9.17 -3.60
CA SER A 91 -1.90 -10.23 -4.35
C SER A 91 -3.24 -9.74 -4.89
N ASP A 92 -4.04 -9.03 -4.09
CA ASP A 92 -5.29 -8.42 -4.55
C ASP A 92 -5.02 -7.35 -5.63
N ALA A 93 -4.00 -6.50 -5.46
CA ALA A 93 -3.63 -5.49 -6.45
C ALA A 93 -3.25 -6.08 -7.81
N LYS A 94 -2.48 -7.18 -7.84
CA LYS A 94 -2.18 -7.91 -9.08
C LYS A 94 -3.45 -8.34 -9.81
N LYS A 95 -4.39 -8.95 -9.08
CA LYS A 95 -5.66 -9.44 -9.63
C LYS A 95 -6.55 -8.29 -10.09
N HIS A 96 -6.77 -7.30 -9.22
CA HIS A 96 -7.67 -6.17 -9.45
C HIS A 96 -7.21 -5.28 -10.61
N LEU A 97 -5.90 -5.05 -10.73
CA LEU A 97 -5.34 -4.21 -11.79
C LEU A 97 -4.98 -4.99 -13.05
N SER A 98 -5.17 -6.32 -13.05
CA SER A 98 -4.72 -7.22 -14.14
C SER A 98 -3.23 -7.03 -14.48
N LEU A 99 -2.39 -6.84 -13.45
CA LEU A 99 -0.96 -6.62 -13.58
C LEU A 99 -0.17 -7.80 -13.01
N GLN A 100 0.98 -8.07 -13.62
CA GLN A 100 1.96 -9.04 -13.13
C GLN A 100 3.23 -8.31 -12.71
N PHE A 101 3.74 -8.61 -11.51
CA PHE A 101 5.00 -8.07 -11.00
C PHE A 101 5.55 -8.93 -9.87
N ASP A 102 6.81 -9.34 -9.93
CA ASP A 102 7.42 -10.16 -8.87
C ASP A 102 8.48 -9.39 -8.06
N LYS A 103 8.73 -8.15 -8.47
CA LYS A 103 9.64 -7.22 -7.81
C LYS A 103 8.92 -5.90 -7.59
N PHE A 104 9.19 -5.28 -6.45
CA PHE A 104 8.72 -3.94 -6.13
C PHE A 104 9.76 -3.24 -5.26
N HIS A 105 9.78 -1.93 -5.33
CA HIS A 105 10.55 -1.09 -4.44
C HIS A 105 9.72 -0.79 -3.19
N MET A 106 10.39 -0.57 -2.06
CA MET A 106 9.73 -0.12 -0.84
C MET A 106 10.30 1.21 -0.39
N PHE A 107 9.40 2.11 -0.01
CA PHE A 107 9.70 3.36 0.66
C PHE A 107 8.96 3.39 2.00
N GLY A 108 9.64 3.85 3.05
CA GLY A 108 9.04 4.08 4.36
C GLY A 108 9.58 5.39 4.94
N PHE A 109 8.70 6.21 5.50
CA PHE A 109 9.10 7.48 6.11
C PHE A 109 8.49 7.66 7.49
N SER A 110 9.38 7.90 8.46
CA SER A 110 9.06 8.07 9.89
C SER A 110 8.52 6.79 10.56
N ALA A 111 8.73 6.67 11.87
CA ALA A 111 8.27 5.54 12.67
C ALA A 111 7.69 6.00 14.00
#